data_AF-A0AAD6HH43-F1
#
_entry.id   AF-A0AAD6HH43-F1
#
_cell.length_a   1.000
_cell.length_b   1.000
_cell.length_c   1.000
_cell.angle_alpha   90.00
_cell.angle_beta   90.00
_cell.angle_gamma   90.00
#
_symmetry.space_group_name_H-M   'P 1'
#
loop_
_entity.id
_entity.type
_entity.pdbx_description
1 polymer ?
#
loop_
_entity_poly.entity_id
_entity_poly.type
_entity_poly.pdbx_seq_one_letter_code
_entity_poly.pdbx_strand_id
1 'polypeptide(L)'
;MTTTSIVLLQFKPEASSEDIKEVCSRMLSLKDRCLHPDTQKPYIQSYNGGVDNSIEGMQNGFTHAFVIQFQSTADRDYCVNGDTVHQDIVGSLDPIVEKAQVVDFTHGVFE
;
A
#
# COMPACT_ATOMS: atom_id res chain seq x y z
N MET A 1 9.34 11.40 -12.33
CA MET A 1 9.91 10.04 -12.44
C MET A 1 8.90 9.06 -11.85
N THR A 2 8.78 7.86 -12.40
CA THR A 2 7.94 6.79 -11.83
C THR A 2 8.43 6.49 -10.41
N THR A 3 7.50 6.42 -9.47
CA THR A 3 7.79 6.14 -8.05
C THR A 3 7.17 4.80 -7.68
N THR A 4 7.94 3.94 -7.01
CA THR A 4 7.46 2.68 -6.47
C THR A 4 7.39 2.78 -4.96
N SER A 5 6.24 2.44 -4.38
CA SER A 5 6.02 2.35 -2.94
C SER A 5 5.94 0.90 -2.51
N ILE A 6 6.65 0.54 -1.45
CA ILE A 6 6.54 -0.74 -0.75
C ILE A 6 5.88 -0.47 0.59
N VAL A 7 4.82 -1.22 0.90
CA VAL A 7 4.14 -1.20 2.20
C VAL A 7 4.25 -2.58 2.83
N LEU A 8 4.88 -2.66 4.00
CA LEU A 8 4.97 -3.89 4.81
C LEU A 8 4.07 -3.73 6.03
N LEU A 9 3.24 -4.74 6.28
CA LEU A 9 2.30 -4.75 7.39
C LEU A 9 2.52 -5.96 8.30
N GLN A 10 2.45 -5.71 9.60
CA GLN A 10 2.24 -6.70 10.64
C GLN A 10 0.88 -6.42 11.26
N PHE A 11 -0.02 -7.41 11.22
CA PHE A 11 -1.31 -7.33 11.89
C PHE A 11 -1.17 -7.67 13.37
N LYS A 12 -2.06 -7.11 14.20
CA LYS A 12 -2.10 -7.43 15.61
C LYS A 12 -2.52 -8.89 15.83
N PRO A 13 -2.06 -9.57 16.89
CA PRO A 13 -2.40 -10.97 17.16
C PRO A 13 -3.90 -11.29 17.27
N GLU A 14 -4.72 -10.28 17.56
CA GLU A 14 -6.16 -10.38 17.80
C GLU A 14 -6.97 -10.08 16.53
N ALA A 15 -6.32 -9.57 15.47
CA ALA A 15 -6.98 -9.28 14.20
C ALA A 15 -7.51 -10.59 13.59
N SER A 16 -8.79 -10.60 13.22
CA SER A 16 -9.40 -11.79 12.64
C SER A 16 -8.91 -11.99 11.20
N SER A 17 -8.90 -13.25 10.75
CA SER A 17 -8.57 -13.56 9.35
C SER A 17 -9.54 -12.90 8.36
N GLU A 18 -10.78 -12.63 8.78
CA GLU A 18 -11.78 -11.94 7.97
C GLU A 18 -11.44 -10.46 7.80
N ASP A 19 -11.11 -9.77 8.90
CA ASP A 19 -10.70 -8.35 8.88
C ASP A 19 -9.44 -8.16 8.04
N ILE A 20 -8.44 -9.03 8.22
CA ILE A 20 -7.20 -9.01 7.44
C ILE A 20 -7.50 -9.16 5.95
N LYS A 21 -8.36 -10.12 5.59
CA LYS A 21 -8.72 -10.37 4.19
C LYS A 21 -9.49 -9.19 3.59
N GLU A 22 -10.41 -8.60 4.35
CA GLU A 22 -11.18 -7.43 3.90
C GLU A 22 -10.24 -6.25 3.63
N VAL A 23 -9.40 -5.89 4.60
CA VAL A 23 -8.46 -4.77 4.47
C VAL A 23 -7.49 -4.98 3.31
N CYS A 24 -6.90 -6.17 3.18
CA CYS A 24 -6.00 -6.48 2.06
C CYS A 24 -6.71 -6.34 0.71
N SER A 25 -7.97 -6.78 0.62
CA SER A 25 -8.79 -6.64 -0.61
C SER A 25 -9.08 -5.16 -0.91
N ARG A 26 -9.39 -4.36 0.12
CA ARG A 26 -9.61 -2.91 -0.01
C ARG A 26 -8.35 -2.18 -0.46
N MET A 27 -7.19 -2.52 0.10
CA MET A 27 -5.90 -1.98 -0.33
C MET A 27 -5.64 -2.26 -1.81
N LEU A 28 -5.81 -3.51 -2.28
CA LEU A 28 -5.64 -3.85 -3.70
C LEU A 28 -6.62 -3.09 -4.62
N SER A 29 -7.80 -2.73 -4.12
CA SER A 29 -8.80 -1.95 -4.88
C SER A 29 -8.41 -0.47 -5.09
N LEU A 30 -7.40 0.05 -4.37
CA LEU A 30 -6.96 1.44 -4.51
C LEU A 30 -6.59 1.78 -5.94
N LYS A 31 -5.97 0.85 -6.68
CA LYS A 31 -5.59 1.08 -8.08
C LYS A 31 -6.76 1.50 -8.98
N ASP A 32 -7.97 1.01 -8.68
CA ASP A 32 -9.16 1.26 -9.48
C ASP A 32 -10.00 2.42 -8.91
N ARG A 33 -9.86 2.68 -7.60
CA ARG A 33 -10.69 3.66 -6.87
C ARG A 33 -10.03 5.03 -6.68
N CYS A 34 -8.70 5.08 -6.68
CA CYS A 34 -7.95 6.33 -6.61
C CYS A 34 -7.88 6.96 -8.01
N LEU A 35 -8.68 8.00 -8.20
CA LEU A 35 -8.83 8.69 -9.48
C LEU A 35 -8.29 10.12 -9.37
N HIS A 36 -7.58 10.56 -10.41
CA HIS A 36 -7.04 11.91 -10.45
C HIS A 36 -8.21 12.90 -10.51
N PRO A 37 -8.23 13.96 -9.69
CA PRO A 37 -9.40 14.83 -9.53
C PRO A 37 -9.82 15.47 -10.86
N ASP A 38 -8.85 15.93 -11.65
CA ASP A 38 -9.13 16.59 -12.93
C ASP A 38 -9.52 15.64 -14.07
N THR A 39 -8.87 14.48 -14.17
CA THR A 39 -9.02 13.59 -15.33
C THR A 39 -9.99 12.44 -15.10
N GLN A 40 -10.34 12.18 -13.82
CA GLN A 40 -11.16 11.04 -13.38
C GLN A 40 -10.60 9.68 -13.86
N LYS A 41 -9.29 9.61 -14.10
CA LYS A 41 -8.58 8.39 -14.49
C LYS A 41 -7.72 7.87 -13.33
N PRO A 42 -7.51 6.56 -13.23
CA PRO A 42 -6.55 5.99 -12.30
C PRO A 42 -5.13 6.54 -12.54
N TYR A 43 -4.45 6.96 -11.47
CA TYR A 43 -3.06 7.41 -11.52
C TYR A 43 -2.06 6.38 -10.93
N ILE A 44 -2.58 5.33 -10.29
CA ILE A 44 -1.82 4.15 -9.89
C ILE A 44 -1.66 3.24 -11.11
N GLN A 45 -0.43 3.00 -11.55
CA GLN A 45 -0.13 2.13 -12.70
C GLN A 45 -0.30 0.65 -12.38
N SER A 46 0.19 0.23 -11.23
CA SER A 46 0.05 -1.16 -10.76
C SER A 46 -0.01 -1.21 -9.24
N TYR A 47 -0.69 -2.24 -8.74
CA TYR A 47 -0.82 -2.50 -7.31
C TYR A 47 -0.86 -4.01 -7.11
N ASN A 48 0.12 -4.54 -6.40
CA ASN A 48 0.26 -5.96 -6.09
C ASN A 48 0.46 -6.14 -4.59
N GLY A 49 0.13 -7.30 -4.05
CA GLY A 49 0.44 -7.62 -2.65
C GLY A 49 -0.18 -8.93 -2.18
N GLY A 50 0.20 -9.33 -0.97
CA GLY A 50 -0.23 -10.59 -0.37
C GLY A 50 0.55 -10.96 0.89
N VAL A 51 0.35 -12.20 1.33
CA VAL A 51 1.02 -12.80 2.49
C VAL A 51 2.47 -13.14 2.14
N ASP A 52 3.39 -12.91 3.07
CA ASP A 52 4.77 -13.37 2.96
C ASP A 52 4.86 -14.89 2.83
N ASN A 53 5.74 -15.35 1.96
CA ASN A 53 6.09 -16.75 1.78
C ASN A 53 7.61 -16.97 1.68
N SER A 54 8.40 -16.01 2.17
CA SER A 54 9.85 -16.10 2.14
C SER A 54 10.36 -17.19 3.07
N ILE A 55 11.32 -17.98 2.57
CA ILE A 55 12.00 -19.03 3.34
C ILE A 55 13.23 -18.52 4.09
N GLU A 56 13.56 -17.24 3.96
CA GLU A 56 14.82 -16.67 4.46
C GLU A 56 14.76 -16.27 5.94
N GLY A 57 13.57 -16.19 6.55
CA GLY A 57 13.42 -15.91 7.98
C GLY A 57 13.75 -14.46 8.40
N MET A 58 13.86 -13.53 7.45
CA MET A 58 14.24 -12.12 7.67
C MET A 58 13.06 -11.14 7.67
N GLN A 59 11.85 -11.62 7.97
CA GLN A 59 10.61 -10.84 7.86
C GLN A 59 10.49 -9.71 8.89
N ASN A 60 11.25 -9.74 9.99
CA ASN A 60 11.23 -8.72 11.04
C ASN A 60 9.82 -8.41 11.59
N GLY A 61 8.97 -9.44 11.69
CA GLY A 61 7.60 -9.38 12.18
C GLY A 61 6.54 -9.07 11.13
N PHE A 62 6.91 -8.59 9.94
CA PHE A 62 5.96 -8.32 8.87
C PHE A 62 5.40 -9.61 8.27
N THR A 63 4.11 -9.62 7.95
CA THR A 63 3.42 -10.80 7.41
C THR A 63 2.81 -10.57 6.04
N HIS A 64 2.66 -9.30 5.63
CA HIS A 64 2.11 -8.93 4.34
C HIS A 64 2.94 -7.82 3.69
N ALA A 65 3.00 -7.84 2.36
CA ALA A 65 3.67 -6.83 1.57
C ALA A 65 2.80 -6.37 0.41
N PHE A 66 2.89 -5.09 0.07
CA PHE A 66 2.26 -4.49 -1.08
C PHE A 66 3.26 -3.64 -1.84
N VAL A 67 3.15 -3.65 -3.17
CA VAL A 67 3.98 -2.87 -4.09
C VAL A 67 3.08 -2.09 -5.01
N ILE A 68 3.26 -0.77 -5.01
CA ILE A 68 2.43 0.19 -5.73
C ILE A 68 3.34 0.96 -6.68
N GLN A 69 2.93 1.11 -7.92
CA GLN A 69 3.66 1.91 -8.90
C GLN A 69 2.83 3.11 -9.33
N PHE A 70 3.40 4.30 -9.19
CA PHE A 70 2.79 5.58 -9.57
C PHE A 70 3.42 6.10 -10.86
N GLN A 71 2.61 6.71 -11.72
CA GLN A 71 3.08 7.40 -12.94
C GLN A 71 4.17 8.45 -12.61
N SER A 72 3.98 9.19 -11.51
CA SER A 72 4.90 10.22 -11.05
C SER A 72 4.96 10.33 -9.53
N THR A 73 5.99 11.00 -9.02
CA THR A 73 6.09 11.38 -7.61
C THR A 73 4.93 12.28 -7.16
N ALA A 74 4.45 13.17 -8.04
CA ALA A 74 3.31 14.03 -7.73
C ALA A 74 2.01 13.23 -7.55
N ASP A 75 1.79 12.18 -8.35
CA ASP A 75 0.65 11.28 -8.18
C ASP A 75 0.72 10.54 -6.85
N ARG A 76 1.92 10.09 -6.45
CA ARG A 76 2.16 9.49 -5.12
C ARG A 76 1.85 10.49 -4.01
N ASP A 77 2.36 11.72 -4.13
CA ASP A 77 2.17 12.77 -3.13
C ASP A 77 0.69 13.13 -2.97
N TYR A 78 -0.05 13.20 -4.08
CA TYR A 78 -1.49 13.41 -4.06
C TYR A 78 -2.24 12.23 -3.43
N CYS A 79 -1.89 11.00 -3.79
CA CYS A 79 -2.48 9.79 -3.19
C CYS A 79 -2.42 9.82 -1.67
N VAL A 80 -1.24 10.12 -1.12
CA VAL A 80 -1.00 10.11 0.32
C VAL A 80 -1.69 11.29 1.02
N ASN A 81 -1.60 12.49 0.45
CA ASN A 81 -1.97 13.72 1.17
C ASN A 81 -3.36 14.27 0.81
N GLY A 82 -3.90 13.95 -0.37
CA GLY A 82 -5.07 14.60 -0.93
C GLY A 82 -6.22 13.66 -1.32
N ASP A 83 -5.95 12.37 -1.55
CA ASP A 83 -6.98 11.44 -1.96
C ASP A 83 -7.73 10.87 -0.74
N THR A 84 -8.97 11.29 -0.55
CA THR A 84 -9.81 10.84 0.56
C THR A 84 -10.08 9.34 0.52
N VAL A 85 -10.12 8.72 -0.67
CA VAL A 85 -10.31 7.27 -0.81
C VAL A 85 -9.10 6.52 -0.23
N HIS A 86 -7.89 7.02 -0.50
CA HIS A 86 -6.68 6.48 0.08
C HIS A 86 -6.69 6.66 1.61
N GLN A 87 -7.01 7.86 2.10
CA GLN A 87 -7.07 8.17 3.53
C GLN A 87 -8.06 7.27 4.28
N ASP A 88 -9.26 7.04 3.71
CA ASP A 88 -10.28 6.17 4.30
C ASP A 88 -9.82 4.71 4.42
N ILE A 89 -9.09 4.22 3.41
CA ILE A 89 -8.57 2.85 3.42
C ILE A 89 -7.39 2.73 4.38
N VAL A 90 -6.46 3.69 4.41
CA VAL A 90 -5.35 3.69 5.38
C VAL A 90 -5.86 3.81 6.81
N GLY A 91 -6.87 4.66 7.07
CA GLY A 91 -7.48 4.77 8.40
C GLY A 91 -8.16 3.48 8.87
N SER A 92 -8.59 2.61 7.96
CA SER A 92 -9.12 1.28 8.33
C SER A 92 -8.06 0.30 8.84
N LEU A 93 -6.77 0.62 8.67
CA LEU A 93 -5.65 -0.19 9.15
C LEU A 93 -5.38 -0.01 10.65
N ASP A 94 -5.55 1.21 11.17
CA ASP A 94 -5.25 1.58 12.56
C ASP A 94 -5.78 0.61 13.65
N PRO A 95 -7.03 0.11 13.58
CA PRO A 95 -7.51 -0.81 14.61
C PRO A 95 -6.82 -2.18 14.57
N ILE A 96 -6.30 -2.63 13.43
CA ILE A 96 -5.86 -4.02 13.21
C ILE A 96 -4.37 -4.18 12.88
N VAL A 97 -3.65 -3.12 12.52
CA VAL A 97 -2.22 -3.14 12.22
C VAL A 97 -1.42 -2.85 13.49
N GLU A 98 -0.45 -3.71 13.79
CA GLU A 98 0.53 -3.56 14.88
C GLU A 98 1.69 -2.67 14.44
N LYS A 99 2.17 -2.89 13.21
CA LYS A 99 3.34 -2.22 12.66
C LYS A 99 3.20 -2.06 11.16
N ALA A 100 3.51 -0.87 10.66
CA ALA A 100 3.61 -0.58 9.24
C ALA A 100 5.00 -0.03 8.91
N GLN A 101 5.51 -0.37 7.74
CA GLN A 101 6.71 0.25 7.17
C GLN A 101 6.45 0.58 5.71
N VAL A 102 6.74 1.83 5.34
CA VAL A 102 6.56 2.32 3.97
C VAL A 102 7.90 2.79 3.44
N VAL A 103 8.26 2.36 2.24
CA VAL A 103 9.48 2.75 1.54
C VAL A 103 9.14 3.15 0.12
N ASP A 104 9.49 4.37 -0.26
CA ASP A 104 9.35 4.86 -1.62
C ASP A 104 10.72 4.95 -2.29
N PHE A 105 10.81 4.50 -3.53
CA PHE A 105 12.04 4.57 -4.30
C PHE A 105 11.79 4.81 -5.79
N THR A 106 12.82 5.29 -6.47
CA THR A 106 12.86 5.37 -7.93
C THR A 106 13.74 4.23 -8.45
N HIS A 107 13.24 3.47 -9.43
CA HIS A 107 13.98 2.34 -10.00
C HIS A 107 15.35 2.80 -10.54
N GLY A 108 16.42 2.11 -10.11
CA GLY A 108 17.79 2.37 -10.58
C GLY A 108 18.47 3.60 -9.99
N VAL A 109 17.84 4.28 -9.03
CA VAL A 109 18.45 5.41 -8.29
C VAL A 109 18.94 4.91 -6.94
N PHE A 110 20.23 5.12 -6.67
CA PHE A 110 20.89 4.62 -5.45
C PHE A 110 21.51 5.73 -4.59
N GLU A 111 21.55 6.98 -5.09
CA GLU A 111 22.02 8.21 -4.41
C GLU A 111 21.24 9.43 -4.92
#